data_AF-A0A3C0QMH3-F1
#
_entry.id   AF-A0A3C0QMH3-F1
#
_cell.length_a   1.000
_cell.length_b   1.000
_cell.length_c   1.000
_cell.angle_alpha   90.00
_cell.angle_beta   90.00
_cell.angle_gamma   90.00
#
_symmetry.space_group_name_H-M   'P 1'
#
loop_
_entity.id
_entity.type
_entity.pdbx_description
1 polymer ?
#
loop_
_entity_poly.entity_id
_entity_poly.type
_entity_poly.pdbx_seq_one_letter_code
_entity_poly.pdbx_strand_id
1 'polypeptide(L)'
;MKIYYFAIFLLIGFSFVFYVFFRCNMESYLKRKYKIGKTRMKKMRKSKLNHLWYEEFHKQYDLGAIYHINKLYTIFFVFAVGIHLLFGWMKIFSILFCVLFCIANGFLVILAGFAYAEYLIEEFGTVLVLFGVNQRKGIDSMLFFPVSTMMIIFSAVTAVKFMMDIYILS
;
A
#
# COMPACT_ATOMS: atom_id res chain seq x y z
N MET A 1 -17.34 11.60 -18.66
CA MET A 1 -17.62 11.01 -17.32
C MET A 1 -17.37 9.51 -17.23
N LYS A 2 -17.99 8.63 -18.04
CA LYS A 2 -17.85 7.16 -17.88
C LYS A 2 -16.41 6.63 -17.99
N ILE A 3 -15.65 7.08 -19.00
CA ILE A 3 -14.23 6.70 -19.19
C ILE A 3 -13.37 7.16 -18.01
N TYR A 4 -13.65 8.33 -17.48
CA TYR A 4 -12.93 8.91 -16.34
C TYR A 4 -13.14 8.10 -15.06
N TYR A 5 -14.39 7.76 -14.73
CA TYR A 5 -14.69 6.90 -13.60
C TYR A 5 -13.96 5.56 -13.71
N PHE A 6 -13.98 4.95 -14.89
CA PHE A 6 -13.24 3.71 -15.15
C PHE A 6 -11.74 3.87 -14.94
N ALA A 7 -11.13 4.96 -15.43
CA ALA A 7 -9.70 5.23 -15.22
C ALA A 7 -9.36 5.39 -13.74
N ILE A 8 -10.16 6.14 -12.97
CA ILE A 8 -9.97 6.29 -11.52
C ILE A 8 -10.07 4.95 -10.80
N PHE A 9 -11.04 4.10 -11.17
CA PHE A 9 -11.15 2.75 -10.61
C PHE A 9 -9.92 1.90 -10.88
N LEU A 10 -9.33 2.00 -12.08
CA LEU A 10 -8.07 1.32 -12.38
C LEU A 10 -6.93 1.81 -11.48
N LEU A 11 -6.83 3.13 -11.24
CA LEU A 11 -5.82 3.70 -10.34
C LEU A 11 -6.03 3.26 -8.88
N ILE A 12 -7.27 3.23 -8.41
CA ILE A 12 -7.63 2.70 -7.09
C ILE A 12 -7.26 1.22 -6.98
N GLY A 13 -7.60 0.42 -7.99
CA GLY A 13 -7.27 -1.01 -8.07
C GLY A 13 -5.77 -1.24 -8.04
N PHE A 14 -5.01 -0.38 -8.72
CA PHE A 14 -3.55 -0.42 -8.72
C PHE A 14 -2.97 -0.20 -7.31
N SER A 15 -3.37 0.87 -6.60
CA SER A 15 -2.96 1.10 -5.21
C SER A 15 -3.35 -0.07 -4.28
N PHE A 16 -4.54 -0.66 -4.50
CA PHE A 16 -4.98 -1.83 -3.74
C PHE A 16 -4.06 -3.04 -3.95
N VAL A 17 -3.59 -3.28 -5.17
CA VAL A 17 -2.64 -4.39 -5.47
C VAL A 17 -1.32 -4.21 -4.70
N PHE A 18 -0.74 -3.01 -4.67
CA PHE A 18 0.48 -2.76 -3.86
C PHE A 18 0.25 -2.96 -2.38
N TYR A 19 -0.92 -2.59 -1.90
CA TYR A 19 -1.28 -2.86 -0.51
C TYR A 19 -1.35 -4.37 -0.23
N VAL A 20 -1.91 -5.17 -1.13
CA VAL A 20 -1.90 -6.64 -1.01
C VAL A 20 -0.47 -7.19 -0.99
N PHE A 21 0.43 -6.66 -1.82
CA PHE A 21 1.86 -7.03 -1.77
C PHE A 21 2.51 -6.71 -0.42
N PHE A 22 2.28 -5.50 0.13
CA PHE A 22 2.74 -5.16 1.48
C PHE A 22 2.23 -6.16 2.52
N ARG A 23 0.96 -6.54 2.44
CA ARG A 23 0.30 -7.46 3.38
C ARG A 23 0.91 -8.86 3.37
N CYS A 24 1.23 -9.37 2.19
CA CYS A 24 1.93 -10.65 2.02
C CYS A 24 3.33 -10.61 2.65
N ASN A 25 4.10 -9.55 2.38
CA ASN A 25 5.43 -9.36 2.94
C ASN A 25 5.42 -9.18 4.46
N MET A 26 4.45 -8.42 4.98
CA MET A 26 4.26 -8.23 6.42
C MET A 26 3.97 -9.56 7.14
N GLU A 27 3.17 -10.44 6.53
CA GLU A 27 2.92 -11.77 7.10
C GLU A 27 4.21 -12.61 7.16
N SER A 28 5.04 -12.58 6.11
CA SER A 28 6.33 -13.26 6.09
C SER A 28 7.29 -12.70 7.14
N TYR A 29 7.39 -11.37 7.23
CA TYR A 29 8.16 -10.66 8.26
C TYR A 29 7.75 -11.09 9.67
N LEU A 30 6.46 -11.06 10.00
CA LEU A 30 5.95 -11.43 11.33
C LEU A 30 6.26 -12.90 11.67
N LYS A 31 6.15 -13.81 10.70
CA LYS A 31 6.50 -15.23 10.90
C LYS A 31 7.98 -15.40 11.20
N ARG A 32 8.85 -14.69 10.49
CA ARG A 32 10.32 -14.81 10.64
C ARG A 32 10.81 -14.14 11.92
N LYS A 33 10.54 -12.84 12.08
CA LYS A 33 11.07 -12.03 13.18
C LYS A 33 10.65 -12.56 14.55
N TYR A 34 9.39 -12.97 14.68
CA TYR A 34 8.82 -13.42 15.95
C TYR A 34 8.61 -14.95 16.01
N LYS A 35 9.10 -15.71 15.01
CA LYS A 35 8.99 -17.18 14.93
C LYS A 35 7.56 -17.70 15.14
N ILE A 36 6.57 -17.01 14.58
CA ILE A 36 5.14 -17.31 14.78
C ILE A 36 4.69 -18.42 13.83
N GLY A 37 4.22 -19.54 14.38
CA GLY A 37 3.65 -20.64 13.60
C GLY A 37 2.34 -20.29 12.86
N LYS A 38 2.03 -21.02 11.78
CA LYS A 38 0.85 -20.78 10.90
C LYS A 38 -0.47 -20.73 11.67
N THR A 39 -0.69 -21.63 12.63
CA THR A 39 -1.95 -21.70 13.41
C THR A 39 -2.13 -20.47 14.30
N ARG A 40 -1.05 -20.01 14.94
CA ARG A 40 -1.08 -18.82 15.79
C ARG A 40 -1.31 -17.55 14.97
N MET A 41 -0.66 -17.44 13.80
CA MET A 41 -0.88 -16.36 12.84
C MET A 41 -2.36 -16.24 12.44
N LYS A 42 -3.01 -17.38 12.12
CA LYS A 42 -4.46 -17.40 11.80
C LYS A 42 -5.32 -16.96 12.98
N LYS A 43 -5.02 -17.44 14.20
CA LYS A 43 -5.77 -17.09 15.42
C LYS A 43 -5.71 -15.59 15.69
N MET A 44 -4.52 -14.99 15.61
CA MET A 44 -4.31 -13.56 15.84
C MET A 44 -4.93 -12.67 14.75
N ARG A 45 -5.34 -13.22 13.60
CA ARG A 45 -6.00 -12.47 12.50
C ARG A 45 -7.52 -12.62 12.47
N LYS A 46 -8.12 -13.27 13.47
CA LYS A 46 -9.55 -13.64 13.45
C LYS A 46 -10.49 -12.44 13.48
N SER A 47 -10.12 -11.35 14.17
CA SER A 47 -10.91 -10.11 14.19
C SER A 47 -10.68 -9.29 12.92
N LYS A 48 -11.68 -8.53 12.44
CA LYS A 48 -11.55 -7.61 11.29
C LYS A 48 -10.43 -6.58 11.50
N LEU A 49 -10.34 -6.00 12.71
CA LEU A 49 -9.31 -5.01 13.05
C LEU A 49 -7.93 -5.66 13.10
N ASN A 50 -7.81 -6.85 13.67
CA ASN A 50 -6.54 -7.58 13.70
C ASN A 50 -6.15 -8.04 12.29
N HIS A 51 -7.14 -8.42 11.49
CA HIS A 51 -6.93 -8.77 10.10
C HIS A 51 -6.36 -7.57 9.37
N LEU A 52 -7.01 -6.40 9.35
CA LEU A 52 -6.57 -5.22 8.57
C LEU A 52 -5.38 -4.48 9.17
N TRP A 53 -5.35 -4.28 10.48
CA TRP A 53 -4.39 -3.39 11.13
C TRP A 53 -3.26 -4.10 11.85
N TYR A 54 -3.30 -5.43 11.99
CA TYR A 54 -2.34 -6.17 12.81
C TYR A 54 -2.33 -5.71 14.28
N GLU A 55 -3.48 -5.27 14.80
CA GLU A 55 -3.58 -4.69 16.14
C GLU A 55 -3.10 -5.63 17.26
N GLU A 56 -3.46 -6.92 17.19
CA GLU A 56 -2.99 -7.93 18.15
C GLU A 56 -1.48 -8.16 18.07
N PHE A 57 -0.88 -8.05 16.88
CA PHE A 57 0.57 -8.14 16.72
C PHE A 57 1.26 -6.91 17.28
N HIS A 58 0.71 -5.71 17.08
CA HIS A 58 1.27 -4.50 17.67
C HIS A 58 1.20 -4.52 19.20
N LYS A 59 0.07 -4.93 19.79
CA LYS A 59 -0.05 -5.07 21.24
C LYS A 59 0.95 -6.06 21.85
N GLN A 60 1.26 -7.14 21.13
CA GLN A 60 2.13 -8.20 21.65
C GLN A 60 3.63 -7.96 21.36
N TYR A 61 3.96 -7.39 20.21
CA TYR A 61 5.33 -7.39 19.67
C TYR A 61 5.86 -6.01 19.29
N ASP A 62 5.05 -4.97 19.50
CA ASP A 62 5.30 -3.59 19.10
C ASP A 62 5.82 -3.45 17.66
N LEU A 63 4.89 -3.30 16.72
CA LEU A 63 5.20 -3.03 15.32
C LEU A 63 5.64 -1.58 15.04
N GLY A 64 5.74 -0.73 16.07
CA GLY A 64 6.15 0.67 15.95
C GLY A 64 5.29 1.47 14.98
N ALA A 65 5.94 2.41 14.27
CA ALA A 65 5.27 3.34 13.36
C ALA A 65 4.52 2.64 12.20
N ILE A 66 4.97 1.47 11.75
CA ILE A 66 4.35 0.74 10.64
C ILE A 66 2.90 0.37 10.94
N TYR A 67 2.58 0.04 12.20
CA TYR A 67 1.20 -0.20 12.61
C TYR A 67 0.31 1.03 12.37
N HIS A 68 0.74 2.19 12.85
CA HIS A 68 -0.02 3.43 12.73
C HIS A 68 -0.14 3.87 11.26
N ILE A 69 0.92 3.76 10.48
CA ILE A 69 0.92 4.08 9.04
C ILE A 69 -0.05 3.16 8.29
N ASN A 70 -0.03 1.85 8.56
CA ASN A 70 -0.97 0.89 7.95
C ASN A 70 -2.42 1.21 8.32
N LYS A 71 -2.69 1.53 9.60
CA LYS A 71 -4.01 1.93 10.06
C LYS A 71 -4.49 3.20 9.34
N LEU A 72 -3.67 4.26 9.32
CA LEU A 72 -4.00 5.51 8.62
C LEU A 72 -4.23 5.27 7.13
N TYR A 73 -3.34 4.54 6.45
CA TYR A 73 -3.53 4.13 5.05
C TYR A 73 -4.92 3.57 4.80
N THR A 74 -5.31 2.52 5.56
CA THR A 74 -6.62 1.88 5.33
C THR A 74 -7.79 2.81 5.59
N ILE A 75 -7.72 3.69 6.60
CA ILE A 75 -8.77 4.66 6.89
C ILE A 75 -8.91 5.66 5.73
N PHE A 76 -7.81 6.30 5.34
CA PHE A 76 -7.81 7.28 4.25
C PHE A 76 -8.21 6.65 2.92
N PHE A 77 -7.70 5.45 2.61
CA PHE A 77 -8.02 4.74 1.38
C PHE A 77 -9.50 4.35 1.31
N VAL A 78 -10.06 3.74 2.37
CA VAL A 78 -11.48 3.36 2.40
C VAL A 78 -12.37 4.61 2.32
N PHE A 79 -12.00 5.69 3.01
CA PHE A 79 -12.77 6.93 2.97
C PHE A 79 -12.71 7.59 1.59
N ALA A 80 -11.54 7.63 0.94
CA ALA A 80 -11.39 8.11 -0.42
C ALA A 80 -12.28 7.31 -1.39
N VAL A 81 -12.18 5.98 -1.37
CA VAL A 81 -12.97 5.10 -2.23
C VAL A 81 -14.47 5.28 -1.97
N GLY A 82 -14.89 5.37 -0.71
CA GLY A 82 -16.28 5.63 -0.33
C GLY A 82 -16.81 6.96 -0.86
N ILE A 83 -16.04 8.04 -0.72
CA ILE A 83 -16.42 9.36 -1.27
C ILE A 83 -16.53 9.31 -2.79
N HIS A 84 -15.58 8.66 -3.48
CA HIS A 84 -15.63 8.55 -4.93
C HIS A 84 -16.85 7.75 -5.42
N LEU A 85 -17.16 6.64 -4.76
CA LEU A 85 -18.31 5.79 -5.06
C LEU A 85 -19.65 6.52 -4.87
N LEU A 86 -19.79 7.24 -3.75
CA LEU A 86 -21.06 7.85 -3.36
C LEU A 86 -21.27 9.25 -3.93
N PHE A 87 -20.19 10.01 -4.16
CA PHE A 87 -20.28 11.45 -4.46
C PHE A 87 -19.28 11.92 -5.53
N GLY A 88 -18.56 11.01 -6.19
CA GLY A 88 -17.49 11.36 -7.13
C GLY A 88 -17.92 12.11 -8.39
N TRP A 89 -19.22 12.38 -8.58
CA TRP A 89 -19.74 13.19 -9.69
C TRP A 89 -19.81 14.66 -9.31
N MET A 90 -19.82 14.97 -8.01
CA MET A 90 -19.86 16.33 -7.49
C MET A 90 -18.44 16.89 -7.34
N LYS A 91 -18.19 18.06 -7.92
CA LYS A 91 -16.86 18.71 -7.94
C LYS A 91 -16.17 18.80 -6.58
N ILE A 92 -16.90 19.15 -5.51
CA ILE A 92 -16.30 19.29 -4.18
C ILE A 92 -15.84 17.94 -3.59
N PHE A 93 -16.64 16.89 -3.77
CA PHE A 93 -16.32 15.55 -3.29
C PHE A 93 -15.25 14.87 -4.16
N SER A 94 -15.19 15.23 -5.42
CA SER A 94 -14.10 14.91 -6.34
C SER A 94 -12.74 15.44 -5.86
N ILE A 95 -12.68 16.71 -5.46
CA ILE A 95 -11.46 17.30 -4.87
C ILE A 95 -11.09 16.60 -3.57
N LEU A 96 -12.08 16.34 -2.71
CA LEU A 96 -11.87 15.65 -1.44
C LEU A 96 -11.32 14.23 -1.65
N PHE A 97 -11.86 13.47 -2.62
CA PHE A 97 -11.31 12.17 -3.02
C PHE A 97 -9.84 12.28 -3.39
N CYS A 98 -9.45 13.25 -4.23
CA CYS A 98 -8.06 13.41 -4.65
C CYS A 98 -7.11 13.63 -3.48
N VAL A 99 -7.47 14.52 -2.56
CA VAL A 99 -6.66 14.83 -1.37
C VAL A 99 -6.47 13.57 -0.53
N LEU A 100 -7.56 12.86 -0.21
CA LEU A 100 -7.52 11.65 0.61
C LEU A 100 -6.76 10.53 -0.10
N PHE A 101 -6.92 10.39 -1.41
CA PHE A 101 -6.24 9.38 -2.21
C PHE A 101 -4.74 9.65 -2.32
N CYS A 102 -4.32 10.91 -2.44
CA CYS A 102 -2.91 11.31 -2.38
C CYS A 102 -2.29 11.00 -1.01
N ILE A 103 -2.97 11.36 0.08
CA ILE A 103 -2.52 11.05 1.45
C ILE A 103 -2.39 9.54 1.63
N ALA A 104 -3.39 8.77 1.21
CA ALA A 104 -3.35 7.31 1.25
C ALA A 104 -2.16 6.76 0.46
N ASN A 105 -1.93 7.21 -0.78
CA ASN A 105 -0.79 6.76 -1.57
C ASN A 105 0.56 7.18 -0.97
N GLY A 106 0.65 8.32 -0.28
CA GLY A 106 1.82 8.70 0.50
C GLY A 106 2.14 7.68 1.59
N PHE A 107 1.13 7.24 2.36
CA PHE A 107 1.33 6.14 3.33
C PHE A 107 1.67 4.81 2.63
N LEU A 108 1.05 4.52 1.49
CA LEU A 108 1.32 3.30 0.73
C LEU A 108 2.78 3.22 0.25
N VAL A 109 3.37 4.34 -0.17
CA VAL A 109 4.80 4.41 -0.52
C VAL A 109 5.67 4.00 0.67
N ILE A 110 5.35 4.46 1.89
CA ILE A 110 6.09 4.09 3.09
C ILE A 110 5.93 2.59 3.41
N LEU A 111 4.70 2.07 3.34
CA LEU A 111 4.42 0.64 3.55
C LEU A 111 5.12 -0.24 2.51
N ALA A 112 5.12 0.19 1.25
CA ALA A 112 5.83 -0.47 0.17
C ALA A 112 7.33 -0.49 0.50
N GLY A 113 7.94 0.67 0.78
CA GLY A 113 9.36 0.77 1.16
C GLY A 113 9.74 -0.16 2.30
N PHE A 114 8.91 -0.27 3.34
CA PHE A 114 9.09 -1.24 4.42
C PHE A 114 9.08 -2.69 3.90
N ALA A 115 8.06 -3.08 3.12
CA ALA A 115 7.97 -4.43 2.56
C ALA A 115 9.17 -4.79 1.69
N TYR A 116 9.68 -3.83 0.90
CA TYR A 116 10.87 -4.03 0.07
C TYR A 116 12.14 -4.16 0.91
N ALA A 117 12.33 -3.32 1.94
CA ALA A 117 13.48 -3.44 2.83
C ALA A 117 13.53 -4.82 3.50
N GLU A 118 12.38 -5.34 3.95
CA GLU A 118 12.29 -6.68 4.55
C GLU A 118 12.55 -7.81 3.55
N TYR A 119 12.16 -7.64 2.28
CA TYR A 119 12.49 -8.57 1.21
C TYR A 119 14.00 -8.57 0.89
N LEU A 120 14.61 -7.39 0.80
CA LEU A 120 16.04 -7.25 0.53
C LEU A 120 16.91 -7.82 1.67
N ILE A 121 16.51 -7.57 2.92
CA ILE A 121 17.18 -8.16 4.09
C ILE A 121 17.08 -9.69 4.03
N GLU A 122 15.93 -10.24 3.63
CA GLU A 122 15.77 -11.68 3.49
C GLU A 122 16.66 -12.26 2.39
N GLU A 123 16.61 -11.69 1.19
CA GLU A 123 17.25 -12.30 0.02
C GLU A 123 18.76 -12.04 -0.02
N PHE A 124 19.22 -10.89 0.49
CA PHE A 124 20.61 -10.43 0.36
C PHE A 124 21.28 -10.00 1.68
N GLY A 125 20.55 -9.97 2.80
CA GLY A 125 21.11 -9.57 4.10
C GLY A 125 21.38 -8.07 4.25
N THR A 126 20.88 -7.22 3.33
CA THR A 126 21.07 -5.77 3.36
C THR A 126 19.80 -5.05 2.92
N VAL A 127 19.67 -3.76 3.27
CA VAL A 127 18.52 -2.92 2.93
C VAL A 127 18.61 -2.29 1.54
N LEU A 128 19.79 -2.32 0.90
CA LEU A 128 20.01 -1.74 -0.42
C LEU A 128 20.87 -2.67 -1.28
N VAL A 129 20.29 -3.11 -2.39
CA VAL A 129 20.97 -3.86 -3.45
C VAL A 129 20.47 -3.31 -4.78
N LEU A 130 21.36 -3.08 -5.75
CA LEU A 130 20.98 -2.72 -7.12
C LEU A 130 20.96 -3.97 -8.01
N PHE A 131 22.01 -4.78 -7.88
CA PHE A 131 22.17 -6.09 -8.49
C PHE A 131 22.75 -7.03 -7.44
N GLY A 132 22.17 -8.21 -7.29
CA GLY A 132 22.60 -9.17 -6.28
C GLY A 132 22.41 -10.61 -6.74
N VAL A 133 23.27 -11.49 -6.25
CA VAL A 133 23.07 -12.93 -6.38
C VAL A 133 22.13 -13.35 -5.27
N ASN A 134 20.94 -13.82 -5.65
CA ASN A 134 19.90 -14.25 -4.73
C ASN A 134 20.27 -15.60 -4.09
N GLN A 135 19.51 -16.06 -3.10
CA GLN A 135 19.81 -17.30 -2.38
C GLN A 135 19.76 -18.54 -3.29
N ARG A 136 19.10 -18.44 -4.45
CA ARG A 136 19.02 -19.49 -5.48
C ARG A 136 20.15 -19.42 -6.50
N LYS A 137 21.17 -18.58 -6.28
CA LYS A 137 22.30 -18.32 -7.17
C LYS A 137 21.93 -17.68 -8.52
N GLY A 138 20.74 -17.10 -8.64
CA GLY A 138 20.34 -16.25 -9.77
C GLY A 138 20.74 -14.80 -9.55
N ILE A 139 20.94 -14.03 -10.62
CA ILE A 139 21.14 -12.58 -10.53
C ILE A 139 19.78 -11.89 -10.60
N ASP A 140 19.43 -11.16 -9.55
CA ASP A 140 18.22 -10.34 -9.54
C ASP A 140 18.57 -8.85 -9.65
N SER A 141 17.77 -8.13 -10.44
CA SER A 141 17.78 -6.67 -10.52
C SER A 141 16.72 -6.10 -9.60
N MET A 142 17.14 -5.23 -8.68
CA MET A 142 16.27 -4.59 -7.69
C MET A 142 15.78 -3.21 -8.14
N LEU A 143 16.05 -2.83 -9.39
CA LEU A 143 15.51 -1.62 -10.04
C LEU A 143 13.97 -1.63 -10.13
N PHE A 144 13.34 -2.78 -9.92
CA PHE A 144 11.89 -2.90 -9.84
C PHE A 144 11.30 -2.10 -8.66
N PHE A 145 12.07 -1.83 -7.61
CA PHE A 145 11.60 -1.09 -6.43
C PHE A 145 11.37 0.40 -6.69
N PRO A 146 12.35 1.18 -7.20
CA PRO A 146 12.11 2.55 -7.62
C PRO A 146 10.96 2.66 -8.62
N VAL A 147 10.88 1.73 -9.58
CA VAL A 147 9.80 1.69 -10.56
C VAL A 147 8.44 1.51 -9.88
N SER A 148 8.31 0.54 -8.96
CA SER A 148 7.08 0.29 -8.22
C SER A 148 6.63 1.49 -7.38
N THR A 149 7.57 2.12 -6.67
CA THR A 149 7.31 3.34 -5.90
C THR A 149 6.85 4.48 -6.80
N MET A 150 7.49 4.67 -7.95
CA MET A 150 7.08 5.66 -8.94
C MET A 150 5.68 5.37 -9.47
N MET A 151 5.33 4.12 -9.73
CA MET A 151 3.98 3.78 -10.17
C MET A 151 2.91 4.11 -9.12
N ILE A 152 3.18 3.90 -7.82
CA ILE A 152 2.27 4.31 -6.74
C ILE A 152 2.09 5.84 -6.76
N ILE A 153 3.19 6.60 -6.86
CA ILE A 153 3.15 8.07 -6.93
C ILE A 153 2.37 8.54 -8.16
N PHE A 154 2.67 7.99 -9.33
CA PHE A 154 1.99 8.31 -10.57
C PHE A 154 0.51 7.98 -10.50
N SER A 155 0.10 6.92 -9.80
CA SER A 155 -1.32 6.61 -9.66
C SER A 155 -2.10 7.71 -8.93
N ALA A 156 -1.48 8.33 -7.91
CA ALA A 156 -2.08 9.45 -7.19
C ALA A 156 -2.06 10.75 -8.01
N VAL A 157 -0.93 11.08 -8.62
CA VAL A 157 -0.78 12.30 -9.44
C VAL A 157 -1.70 12.28 -10.66
N THR A 158 -1.83 11.11 -11.31
CA THR A 158 -2.69 10.94 -12.48
C THR A 158 -4.17 11.11 -12.11
N ALA A 159 -4.60 10.65 -10.94
CA ALA A 159 -5.96 10.87 -10.45
C ALA A 159 -6.26 12.37 -10.26
N VAL A 160 -5.32 13.12 -9.66
CA VAL A 160 -5.43 14.58 -9.50
C VAL A 160 -5.50 15.28 -10.86
N LYS A 161 -4.60 14.92 -11.79
CA LYS A 161 -4.55 15.52 -13.11
C LYS A 161 -5.86 15.32 -13.87
N PHE A 162 -6.36 14.09 -13.93
CA PHE A 162 -7.64 13.81 -14.60
C PHE A 162 -8.80 14.61 -13.99
N MET A 163 -8.79 14.82 -12.67
CA MET A 163 -9.80 15.59 -11.98
C MET A 163 -9.72 17.09 -12.26
N MET A 164 -8.52 17.65 -12.31
CA MET A 164 -8.33 19.04 -12.71
C MET A 164 -8.82 19.27 -14.14
N ASP A 165 -8.47 18.38 -15.06
CA ASP A 165 -8.86 18.49 -16.47
C ASP A 165 -10.39 18.44 -16.65
N ILE A 166 -11.12 17.73 -15.78
CA ILE A 166 -12.58 17.56 -15.86
C ILE A 166 -13.37 18.66 -15.15
N TYR A 167 -12.79 19.39 -14.21
CA TYR A 167 -13.54 20.34 -13.38
C TYR A 167 -13.04 21.78 -13.47
N ILE A 168 -11.87 22.01 -14.06
CA ILE A 168 -11.26 23.33 -14.21
C ILE A 168 -11.17 23.73 -15.70
N LEU A 169 -10.92 22.79 -16.61
CA LEU A 169 -10.77 23.06 -18.05
C LEU A 169 -12.04 22.86 -18.88
N SER A 170 -13.13 22.39 -18.26
CA SER A 170 -14.47 22.25 -18.87
C SER A 170 -15.47 23.19 -18.21
#